data_AF-A0A920S684-F1
#
_entry.id   AF-A0A920S684-F1
#
_cell.length_a   1.000
_cell.length_b   1.000
_cell.length_c   1.000
_cell.angle_alpha   90.00
_cell.angle_beta   90.00
_cell.angle_gamma   90.00
#
_symmetry.space_group_name_H-M   'P 1'
#
loop_
_entity.id
_entity.type
_entity.pdbx_description
1 polymer ?
#
loop_
_entity_poly.entity_id
_entity_poly.type
_entity_poly.pdbx_seq_one_letter_code
_entity_poly.pdbx_strand_id
1 'polypeptide(L)'
;MIATGAGANVNVSSIAAIRPRGLTAYSTSKSAIIGLTQAMAVDHGPEGIRVNCVAPGPVFTPMVYQAGMSEKAREREFVRLS
;
A
#
# COMPACT_ATOMS: atom_id res chain seq x y z
N MET A 1 18.10 8.48 9.65
CA MET A 1 16.88 8.51 10.48
C MET A 1 17.25 8.37 11.94
N ILE A 2 17.73 7.21 12.41
CA ILE A 2 18.13 7.03 13.82
C ILE A 2 19.34 7.92 14.18
N ALA A 3 20.44 7.80 13.42
CA ALA A 3 21.64 8.62 13.65
C ALA A 3 21.41 10.14 13.47
N THR A 4 20.30 10.53 12.83
CA THR A 4 19.93 11.93 12.59
C THR A 4 18.93 12.45 13.63
N GLY A 5 18.47 11.62 14.57
CA GLY A 5 17.55 11.99 15.66
C GLY A 5 16.10 12.28 15.25
N ALA A 6 15.77 12.10 13.96
CA ALA A 6 14.43 12.29 13.41
C ALA A 6 14.30 11.60 12.05
N GLY A 7 13.08 11.20 11.69
CA GLY A 7 12.79 10.60 10.40
C GLY A 7 11.30 10.44 10.08
N ALA A 8 11.02 10.17 8.80
CA ALA A 8 9.68 9.86 8.32
C ALA A 8 9.74 8.73 7.29
N ASN A 9 9.03 7.64 7.56
CA ASN A 9 8.88 6.49 6.68
C ASN A 9 7.42 6.33 6.26
N VAL A 10 7.18 6.10 4.97
CA VAL A 10 5.85 5.87 4.41
C VAL A 10 5.88 4.57 3.61
N ASN A 11 5.17 3.57 4.11
CA ASN A 11 5.00 2.29 3.43
C ASN A 11 3.78 2.32 2.51
N VAL A 12 3.85 1.59 1.39
CA VAL A 12 2.75 1.49 0.43
C VAL A 12 2.10 0.11 0.52
N SER A 13 0.89 0.05 1.08
CA SER A 13 0.02 -1.12 1.08
C SER A 13 -0.87 -1.14 -0.17
N SER A 14 -2.15 -1.51 -0.04
CA SER A 14 -3.17 -1.55 -1.08
C SER A 14 -4.55 -1.66 -0.43
N ILE A 15 -5.59 -1.16 -1.08
CA ILE A 15 -6.98 -1.42 -0.67
C ILE A 15 -7.29 -2.92 -0.59
N ALA A 16 -6.56 -3.77 -1.32
CA ALA A 16 -6.69 -5.23 -1.26
C ALA A 16 -6.33 -5.83 0.12
N ALA A 17 -5.63 -5.08 0.98
CA ALA A 17 -5.38 -5.47 2.37
C ALA A 17 -6.63 -5.35 3.25
N ILE A 18 -7.51 -4.39 2.94
CA ILE A 18 -8.71 -4.09 3.73
C ILE A 18 -9.96 -4.70 3.09
N ARG A 19 -9.98 -4.79 1.76
CA ARG A 19 -11.08 -5.32 0.94
C ARG A 19 -10.54 -6.38 -0.04
N PRO A 20 -10.19 -7.59 0.43
CA PRO A 20 -9.58 -8.63 -0.40
C PRO A 20 -10.56 -9.16 -1.45
N ARG A 21 -10.06 -9.42 -2.68
CA ARG A 21 -10.85 -9.96 -3.80
C ARG A 21 -10.05 -10.99 -4.62
N GLY A 22 -9.92 -12.21 -4.10
CA GLY A 22 -9.38 -13.36 -4.83
C GLY A 22 -7.85 -13.38 -5.03
N LEU A 23 -7.12 -12.40 -4.48
CA LEU A 23 -5.66 -12.31 -4.56
C LEU A 23 -5.02 -12.62 -3.21
N THR A 24 -5.22 -13.82 -2.68
CA THR A 24 -4.86 -14.17 -1.29
C THR A 24 -3.43 -13.79 -0.93
N ALA A 25 -2.43 -14.22 -1.71
CA ALA A 25 -1.03 -13.91 -1.41
C ALA A 25 -0.72 -12.40 -1.42
N TYR A 26 -1.33 -11.66 -2.36
CA TYR A 26 -1.17 -10.21 -2.46
C TYR A 26 -1.86 -9.49 -1.29
N SER A 27 -3.11 -9.83 -1.00
CA SER A 27 -3.88 -9.30 0.12
C SER A 27 -3.21 -9.58 1.46
N THR A 28 -2.70 -10.79 1.68
CA THR A 28 -1.94 -11.14 2.89
C THR A 28 -0.67 -10.30 2.98
N SER A 29 0.14 -10.25 1.92
CA SER A 29 1.37 -9.46 1.90
C SER A 29 1.11 -7.97 2.17
N LYS A 30 0.07 -7.41 1.55
CA LYS A 30 -0.30 -6.00 1.73
C LYS A 30 -0.90 -5.72 3.11
N SER A 31 -1.59 -6.69 3.72
CA SER A 31 -2.02 -6.61 5.13
C SER A 31 -0.84 -6.66 6.10
N ALA A 32 0.16 -7.50 5.82
CA ALA A 32 1.38 -7.59 6.62
C ALA A 32 2.12 -6.24 6.67
N ILE A 33 2.11 -5.47 5.57
CA ILE A 33 2.68 -4.11 5.56
C ILE A 33 1.98 -3.18 6.56
N ILE A 34 0.66 -3.29 6.74
CA ILE A 34 -0.08 -2.47 7.71
C ILE A 34 0.38 -2.80 9.13
N GLY A 35 0.44 -4.09 9.48
CA GLY A 35 0.92 -4.56 10.78
C GLY A 35 2.38 -4.16 11.03
N LEU A 36 3.25 -4.29 10.02
CA LEU A 36 4.64 -3.85 10.08
C LEU A 36 4.74 -2.34 10.36
N THR A 37 3.97 -1.51 9.66
CA THR A 37 3.95 -0.06 9.91
C THR A 37 3.58 0.26 11.34
N GLN A 38 2.57 -0.41 11.89
CA GLN A 38 2.14 -0.19 13.27
C GLN A 38 3.24 -0.58 14.27
N ALA A 39 3.86 -1.75 14.08
CA ALA A 39 4.98 -2.19 14.91
C ALA A 39 6.15 -1.19 14.87
N MET A 40 6.59 -0.81 13.67
CA MET A 40 7.69 0.15 13.50
C MET A 40 7.38 1.54 14.10
N ALA A 41 6.12 1.99 14.03
CA ALA A 41 5.72 3.26 14.63
C ALA A 41 5.81 3.23 16.16
N VAL A 42 5.46 2.09 16.77
CA VAL A 42 5.58 1.87 18.22
C VAL A 42 7.04 1.79 18.62
N ASP A 43 7.84 0.97 17.92
CA ASP A 43 9.23 0.69 18.28
C ASP A 43 10.12 1.94 18.14
N HIS A 44 9.94 2.72 17.07
CA HIS A 44 10.82 3.83 16.73
C HIS A 44 10.24 5.22 17.00
N GLY A 45 9.00 5.30 17.50
CA GLY A 45 8.38 6.56 17.90
C GLY A 45 9.22 7.37 18.91
N PRO A 46 9.75 6.75 19.99
CA PRO A 46 10.63 7.42 20.96
C PRO A 46 11.94 7.96 20.36
N GLU A 47 12.39 7.38 19.24
CA GLU A 47 13.58 7.82 18.50
C GLU A 47 13.28 8.99 17.54
N GLY A 48 12.07 9.56 17.60
CA GLY A 48 11.64 10.67 16.73
C GLY A 48 11.30 10.25 15.30
N ILE A 49 11.04 8.95 15.06
CA ILE A 49 10.73 8.42 13.74
C ILE A 49 9.23 8.22 13.58
N ARG A 50 8.65 8.89 12.58
CA ARG A 50 7.24 8.70 12.21
C ARG A 50 7.13 7.64 11.13
N VAL A 51 6.28 6.65 11.31
CA VAL A 51 6.02 5.61 10.31
C VAL A 51 4.53 5.59 9.98
N ASN A 52 4.20 5.72 8.70
CA ASN A 52 2.82 5.71 8.21
C ASN A 52 2.65 4.74 7.04
N CYS A 53 1.41 4.39 6.73
CA CYS A 53 1.09 3.57 5.58
C CYS A 53 -0.02 4.21 4.76
N VAL A 54 0.13 4.16 3.43
CA VAL A 54 -0.94 4.51 2.48
C VAL A 54 -1.40 3.25 1.78
N ALA A 55 -2.72 3.13 1.55
CA ALA A 55 -3.33 1.97 0.89
C ALA A 55 -4.07 2.44 -0.38
N PRO A 56 -3.37 2.56 -1.52
CA PRO A 56 -3.99 3.00 -2.76
C PRO A 56 -5.04 2.00 -3.26
N GLY A 57 -6.09 2.56 -3.87
CA GLY A 57 -6.94 1.82 -4.80
C GLY A 57 -6.23 1.64 -6.16
N PRO A 58 -6.98 1.36 -7.23
CA PRO A 58 -6.41 1.36 -8.59
C PRO A 58 -5.77 2.70 -8.90
N VAL A 59 -4.56 2.68 -9.48
CA VAL A 59 -3.84 3.88 -9.90
C VAL A 59 -3.33 3.66 -11.32
N PHE A 60 -3.40 4.71 -12.15
CA PHE A 60 -2.87 4.76 -13.52
C PHE A 60 -1.35 4.59 -13.55
N THR A 61 -0.91 3.33 -13.46
CA THR A 61 0.49 2.91 -13.51
C THR A 61 0.64 1.72 -14.45
N PRO A 62 1.83 1.50 -15.05
CA PRO A 62 2.07 0.34 -15.93
C PRO A 62 1.80 -1.03 -15.27
N MET A 63 1.88 -1.11 -13.93
CA MET A 63 1.58 -2.33 -13.17
C MET A 63 0.11 -2.74 -13.28
N VAL A 64 -0.81 -1.77 -13.28
CA VAL A 64 -2.25 -2.00 -13.38
C VAL A 64 -2.70 -2.02 -14.85
N TYR A 65 -1.97 -1.31 -15.71
CA TYR A 65 -2.32 -1.13 -17.12
C TYR A 65 -1.20 -1.67 -18.02
N GLN A 66 -1.32 -2.93 -18.41
CA GLN A 66 -0.44 -3.53 -19.42
C GLN A 66 -0.77 -3.00 -20.82
N ALA A 67 0.25 -2.90 -21.67
CA ALA A 67 0.10 -2.52 -23.07
C ALA A 67 -0.92 -3.44 -23.77
N GLY A 68 -1.96 -2.86 -24.37
CA GLY A 68 -3.03 -3.58 -25.07
C GLY A 68 -4.38 -3.61 -24.34
N MET A 69 -4.49 -3.09 -23.11
CA MET A 69 -5.80 -2.92 -22.46
C MET A 69 -6.64 -1.81 -23.13
N SER A 70 -7.86 -2.16 -23.57
CA SER A 70 -8.84 -1.18 -24.07
C SER A 70 -9.29 -0.22 -22.97
N GLU A 71 -9.65 1.01 -23.35
CA GLU A 71 -10.11 2.06 -22.43
C GLU A 71 -11.29 1.60 -21.55
N LYS A 72 -12.27 0.88 -22.13
CA LYS A 72 -13.38 0.28 -21.38
C LYS A 72 -12.94 -0.76 -20.36
N ALA A 73 -11.89 -1.53 -20.65
CA ALA A 73 -11.31 -2.47 -19.68
C ALA A 73 -10.59 -1.71 -18.55
N ARG A 74 -9.99 -0.56 -18.85
CA ARG A 74 -9.33 0.30 -17.86
C ARG A 74 -10.33 0.90 -16.88
N GLU A 75 -11.45 1.40 -17.39
CA GLU A 75 -12.54 1.96 -16.57
C GLU A 75 -13.22 0.90 -15.70
N ARG A 76 -13.51 -0.29 -16.27
CA ARG A 76 -14.10 -1.39 -15.49
C ARG A 76 -13.25 -1.80 -14.30
N GLU A 77 -11.93 -1.91 -14.49
CA GLU A 77 -11.04 -2.31 -13.41
C GLU A 77 -10.93 -1.22 -12.33
N PHE A 78 -10.97 0.06 -12.73
CA PHE A 78 -11.00 1.19 -11.79
C PHE A 78 -12.29 1.18 -10.95
N VAL A 79 -13.45 1.03 -11.60
CA VAL A 79 -14.76 0.99 -10.92
C VAL A 79 -14.91 -0.26 -10.05
N ARG A 80 -14.44 -1.42 -10.51
CA ARG A 80 -14.54 -2.68 -9.76
C ARG A 80 -13.86 -2.61 -8.41
N LEU A 81 -12.76 -1.87 -8.31
CA LEU A 81 -11.86 -1.84 -7.15
C LEU A 81 -12.00 -0.57 -6.29
N SER A 82 -12.86 0.38 -6.69
CA SER A 82 -13.27 1.55 -5.91
C SER A 82 -14.42 1.20 -4.95
#